data_AF-A0A923YET1-F1
#
_entry.id   AF-A0A923YET1-F1
#
_cell.length_a   1.000
_cell.length_b   1.000
_cell.length_c   1.000
_cell.angle_alpha   90.00
_cell.angle_beta   90.00
_cell.angle_gamma   90.00
#
_symmetry.space_group_name_H-M   'P 1'
#
loop_
_entity.id
_entity.type
_entity.pdbx_description
1 polymer ?
#
loop_
_entity_poly.entity_id
_entity_poly.type
_entity_poly.pdbx_seq_one_letter_code
_entity_poly.pdbx_strand_id
1 'polypeptide(L)'
;MGIAIDEYIFIYSGDGDPIISALGFSVRNVFLALLFVLVLFSGEWVYRSFLRPVDQPTSLMKSLAQHFNAVGLKGSVYPVRHGYRHSQISAAAAFKIEGYPLPVSITQCADEAAAERHLRAVESAPNLMHAQRKGLLVLDLPMWGDDTDAMATKVTNAFATFKSET
;
A
#
# COMPACT_ATOMS: atom_id res chain seq x y z
N MET A 1 -42.22 16.67 -37.45
CA MET A 1 -41.34 17.23 -36.41
C MET A 1 -39.95 16.66 -36.69
N GLY A 2 -39.17 17.35 -37.52
CA GLY A 2 -37.83 16.93 -37.92
C GLY A 2 -36.82 17.83 -37.22
N ILE A 3 -35.88 17.23 -36.50
CA ILE A 3 -34.76 17.94 -35.88
C ILE A 3 -33.70 18.08 -36.97
N ALA A 4 -33.61 19.26 -37.57
CA ALA A 4 -32.46 19.67 -38.34
C ALA A 4 -31.32 19.94 -37.35
N ILE A 5 -30.22 19.20 -37.47
CA ILE A 5 -29.01 19.42 -36.70
C ILE A 5 -28.21 20.42 -37.52
N ASP A 6 -28.20 21.67 -37.04
CA ASP A 6 -27.54 22.79 -37.69
C ASP A 6 -26.03 22.55 -37.85
N GLU A 7 -25.59 22.95 -39.04
CA GLU A 7 -24.26 23.22 -39.54
C GLU A 7 -23.15 23.46 -38.49
N TYR A 8 -22.09 22.66 -38.59
CA TYR A 8 -20.77 23.09 -38.15
C TYR A 8 -20.30 24.25 -39.03
N ILE A 9 -20.42 25.48 -38.50
CA ILE A 9 -19.85 26.69 -39.09
C ILE A 9 -18.32 26.57 -39.05
N PHE A 10 -17.70 26.35 -40.21
CA PHE A 10 -16.27 26.58 -40.43
C PHE A 10 -16.07 28.06 -40.82
N ILE A 11 -15.63 28.88 -39.86
CA ILE A 11 -15.18 30.24 -40.14
C ILE A 11 -13.76 30.15 -40.71
N TYR A 12 -13.61 30.37 -42.02
CA TYR A 12 -12.33 30.72 -42.63
C TYR A 12 -12.17 32.24 -42.59
N SER A 13 -11.35 32.73 -41.66
CA SER A 13 -10.88 34.12 -41.67
C SER A 13 -9.61 34.19 -42.52
N GLY A 14 -9.72 34.83 -43.69
CA GLY A 14 -8.57 35.22 -44.50
C GLY A 14 -7.86 36.41 -43.85
N ASP A 15 -6.80 36.14 -43.11
CA ASP A 15 -5.55 36.87 -43.18
C ASP A 15 -4.50 36.10 -42.37
N GLY A 16 -3.28 36.08 -42.87
CA GLY A 16 -2.24 35.13 -42.48
C GLY A 16 -1.69 35.37 -41.08
N ASP A 17 -2.24 34.66 -40.09
CA ASP A 17 -1.58 34.39 -38.81
C ASP A 17 -1.65 32.87 -38.50
N PRO A 18 -0.52 32.13 -38.55
CA PRO A 18 -0.48 30.69 -38.26
C PRO A 18 -0.53 30.38 -36.76
N ILE A 19 -1.28 31.16 -35.97
CA ILE A 19 -1.21 31.08 -34.50
C ILE A 19 -2.27 30.11 -33.93
N ILE A 20 -3.34 29.78 -34.66
CA ILE A 20 -4.39 28.86 -34.17
C ILE A 20 -4.12 27.40 -34.55
N SER A 21 -3.13 27.13 -35.41
CA SER A 21 -2.68 25.76 -35.75
C SER A 21 -1.80 25.11 -34.67
N ALA A 22 -1.33 25.88 -33.68
CA ALA A 22 -0.38 25.42 -32.67
C ALA A 22 -1.02 24.71 -31.47
N LEU A 23 -2.36 24.74 -31.37
CA LEU A 23 -3.14 24.00 -30.37
C LEU A 23 -3.98 22.89 -31.00
N GLY A 24 -3.49 22.33 -32.11
CA GLY A 24 -4.00 21.10 -32.74
C GLY A 24 -3.75 19.84 -31.91
N PHE A 25 -4.02 19.88 -30.60
CA PHE A 25 -4.16 18.66 -29.82
C PHE A 25 -5.47 18.01 -30.25
N SER A 26 -5.41 17.24 -31.35
CA SER A 26 -6.56 16.49 -31.85
C SER A 26 -7.17 15.72 -30.67
N VAL A 27 -8.50 15.79 -30.49
CA VAL A 27 -9.24 15.03 -29.47
C VAL A 27 -8.82 13.55 -29.48
N ARG A 28 -8.46 13.03 -30.67
CA ARG A 28 -7.85 11.71 -30.86
C ARG A 28 -6.56 11.52 -30.07
N ASN A 29 -5.63 12.48 -30.10
CA ASN A 29 -4.37 12.40 -29.37
C ASN A 29 -4.58 12.49 -27.84
N VAL A 30 -5.54 13.32 -27.39
CA VAL A 30 -5.93 13.36 -25.96
C VAL A 30 -6.48 11.99 -25.54
N PHE A 31 -7.40 11.44 -26.32
CA PHE A 31 -7.99 10.13 -26.04
C PHE A 31 -6.94 9.02 -25.99
N LEU A 32 -6.02 8.98 -26.96
CA LEU A 32 -4.93 8.00 -26.99
C LEU A 32 -3.99 8.17 -25.79
N ALA A 33 -3.66 9.40 -25.40
CA ALA A 33 -2.84 9.67 -24.22
C ALA A 33 -3.53 9.20 -22.93
N LEU A 34 -4.82 9.47 -22.77
CA LEU A 34 -5.60 9.00 -21.63
C LEU A 34 -5.68 7.48 -21.58
N LEU A 35 -5.92 6.83 -22.73
CA LEU A 35 -5.94 5.37 -22.84
C LEU A 35 -4.59 4.76 -22.46
N PHE A 36 -3.49 5.38 -22.92
CA PHE A 36 -2.15 4.94 -22.55
C PHE A 36 -1.88 5.05 -21.05
N VAL A 37 -2.25 6.17 -20.42
CA VAL A 37 -2.15 6.34 -18.95
C VAL A 37 -2.99 5.29 -18.22
N LEU A 38 -4.21 5.02 -18.68
CA LEU A 38 -5.08 4.01 -18.08
C LEU A 38 -4.50 2.59 -18.19
N VAL A 39 -3.91 2.24 -19.33
CA VAL A 39 -3.21 0.96 -19.52
C VAL A 39 -2.01 0.84 -18.59
N LEU A 40 -1.19 1.89 -18.45
CA LEU A 40 -0.06 1.87 -17.53
C LEU A 40 -0.51 1.74 -16.07
N PHE A 41 -1.54 2.49 -15.67
CA PHE A 41 -2.06 2.46 -14.31
C PHE A 41 -2.67 1.09 -13.95
N SER A 42 -3.51 0.54 -14.83
CA SER A 42 -4.09 -0.79 -14.64
C SER A 42 -3.03 -1.89 -14.67
N GLY A 43 -2.03 -1.79 -15.55
CA GLY A 43 -0.88 -2.69 -15.58
C GLY A 43 -0.09 -2.70 -14.27
N GLU A 44 0.24 -1.52 -13.73
CA GLU A 44 0.92 -1.38 -12.43
C GLU A 44 0.09 -1.96 -11.28
N TRP A 45 -1.22 -1.72 -11.29
CA TRP A 45 -2.13 -2.26 -10.29
C TRP A 45 -2.26 -3.78 -10.35
N VAL A 46 -2.45 -4.36 -11.54
CA VAL A 46 -2.52 -5.82 -11.75
C VAL A 46 -1.19 -6.48 -11.38
N TYR A 47 -0.08 -5.87 -11.79
CA TYR A 47 1.24 -6.38 -11.45
C TYR A 47 1.43 -6.48 -9.93
N ARG A 48 1.15 -5.40 -9.19
CA ARG A 48 1.32 -5.39 -7.73
C ARG A 48 0.35 -6.34 -7.02
N SER A 49 -0.89 -6.39 -7.47
CA SER A 49 -1.94 -7.14 -6.79
C SER A 49 -1.87 -8.65 -7.06
N PHE A 50 -1.38 -9.08 -8.23
CA PHE A 50 -1.48 -10.50 -8.63
C PHE A 50 -0.17 -11.11 -9.10
N LEU A 51 0.64 -10.38 -9.87
CA LEU A 51 1.81 -10.95 -10.54
C LEU A 51 3.09 -10.86 -9.71
N ARG A 52 3.21 -9.85 -8.84
CA ARG A 52 4.39 -9.64 -8.02
C ARG A 52 4.62 -10.85 -7.11
N PRO A 53 5.84 -11.39 -7.04
CA PRO A 53 6.18 -12.43 -6.07
C PRO A 53 5.93 -11.96 -4.63
N VAL A 54 5.58 -12.88 -3.75
CA VAL A 54 5.45 -12.54 -2.32
C VAL A 54 6.84 -12.42 -1.72
N ASP A 55 7.17 -11.25 -1.20
CA ASP A 55 8.45 -10.99 -0.55
C ASP A 55 8.57 -11.85 0.72
N GLN A 56 9.73 -12.52 0.87
CA GLN A 56 9.96 -13.42 2.00
C GLN A 56 10.20 -12.64 3.29
N PRO A 57 9.85 -13.18 4.48
CA PRO A 57 10.10 -12.50 5.73
C PRO A 57 11.60 -12.31 5.95
N THR A 58 11.97 -11.09 6.31
CA THR A 58 13.38 -10.72 6.54
C THR A 58 13.94 -11.39 7.80
N SER A 59 15.26 -11.33 7.98
CA SER A 59 15.91 -11.76 9.22
C SER A 59 15.30 -11.04 10.44
N LEU A 60 15.08 -9.72 10.33
CA LEU A 60 14.52 -8.91 11.39
C LEU A 60 13.10 -9.36 11.80
N MET A 61 12.24 -9.68 10.84
CA MET A 61 10.90 -10.22 11.11
C MET A 61 10.96 -11.62 11.76
N LYS A 62 11.91 -12.46 11.34
CA LYS A 62 12.13 -13.78 11.95
C LYS A 62 12.62 -13.67 13.38
N SER A 63 13.53 -12.73 13.66
CA SER A 63 14.00 -12.44 15.03
C SER A 63 12.86 -11.94 15.91
N LEU A 64 11.97 -11.08 15.38
CA LEU A 64 10.77 -10.68 16.11
C LEU A 64 9.84 -11.87 16.41
N ALA A 65 9.62 -12.76 15.45
CA ALA A 65 8.82 -13.96 15.66
C ALA A 65 9.43 -14.90 16.70
N GLN A 66 10.76 -15.03 16.74
CA GLN A 66 11.47 -15.77 17.79
C GLN A 66 11.29 -15.10 19.16
N HIS A 67 11.37 -13.77 19.23
CA HIS A 67 11.12 -13.00 20.45
C HIS A 67 9.70 -13.22 20.98
N PHE A 68 8.68 -13.14 20.11
CA PHE A 68 7.29 -13.46 20.46
C PHE A 68 7.16 -14.88 21.04
N ASN A 69 7.76 -15.87 20.39
CA ASN A 69 7.78 -17.24 20.88
C ASN A 69 8.48 -17.39 22.25
N ALA A 70 9.56 -16.62 22.48
CA ALA A 70 10.31 -16.64 23.73
C ALA A 70 9.52 -16.04 24.91
N VAL A 71 8.67 -15.04 24.65
CA VAL A 71 7.79 -14.43 25.67
C VAL A 71 6.44 -15.15 25.83
N GLY A 72 6.26 -16.30 25.18
CA GLY A 72 5.08 -17.15 25.32
C GLY A 72 3.97 -16.92 24.30
N LEU A 73 4.15 -16.04 23.31
CA LEU A 73 3.26 -15.90 22.15
C LEU A 73 3.64 -16.94 21.09
N LYS A 74 3.21 -18.19 21.31
CA LYS A 74 3.50 -19.31 20.40
C LYS A 74 2.88 -19.04 19.03
N GLY A 75 3.69 -19.12 17.97
CA GLY A 75 3.22 -18.82 16.63
C GLY A 75 4.27 -18.90 15.55
N SER A 76 3.85 -18.64 14.31
CA SER A 76 4.71 -18.66 13.13
C SER A 76 4.52 -17.42 12.27
N VAL A 77 5.63 -16.95 11.69
CA VAL A 77 5.64 -15.86 10.72
C VAL A 77 5.52 -16.42 9.31
N TYR A 78 4.70 -15.80 8.47
CA TYR A 78 4.55 -16.17 7.06
C TYR A 78 4.48 -14.91 6.19
N PRO A 79 5.00 -14.98 4.95
CA PRO A 79 4.98 -13.83 4.05
C PRO A 79 3.55 -13.50 3.61
N VAL A 80 3.26 -12.20 3.47
CA VAL A 80 1.97 -11.71 3.02
C VAL A 80 2.16 -10.82 1.80
N ARG A 81 1.29 -10.99 0.81
CA ARG A 81 1.29 -10.15 -0.38
C ARG A 81 0.88 -8.72 -0.02
N HIS A 82 1.59 -7.73 -0.55
CA HIS A 82 1.28 -6.32 -0.31
C HIS A 82 1.31 -5.49 -1.59
N GLY A 83 0.53 -4.40 -1.62
CA GLY A 83 0.43 -3.47 -2.75
C GLY A 83 1.47 -2.33 -2.76
N TYR A 84 2.30 -2.23 -1.72
CA TYR A 84 3.26 -1.13 -1.56
C TYR A 84 4.44 -1.20 -2.54
N ARG A 85 5.05 -0.03 -2.81
CA ARG A 85 6.29 0.05 -3.62
C ARG A 85 7.48 -0.48 -2.83
N HIS A 86 8.48 -1.06 -3.51
CA HIS A 86 9.73 -1.51 -2.86
C HIS A 86 10.49 -0.37 -2.15
N SER A 87 10.34 0.87 -2.63
CA SER A 87 10.91 2.06 -1.99
C SER A 87 10.22 2.44 -0.68
N GLN A 88 9.05 1.87 -0.39
CA GLN A 88 8.30 2.13 0.83
C GLN A 88 8.48 0.97 1.81
N ILE A 89 8.27 -0.25 1.32
CA ILE A 89 8.23 -1.48 2.13
C ILE A 89 9.10 -2.54 1.48
N SER A 90 10.04 -3.06 2.27
CA SER A 90 10.95 -4.13 1.89
C SER A 90 10.27 -5.50 1.92
N ALA A 91 9.44 -5.74 2.94
CA ALA A 91 8.65 -6.97 3.06
C ALA A 91 7.43 -6.73 3.98
N ALA A 92 6.38 -7.51 3.77
CA ALA A 92 5.25 -7.63 4.68
C ALA A 92 5.06 -9.10 5.07
N ALA A 93 4.76 -9.33 6.34
CA ALA A 93 4.53 -10.65 6.90
C ALA A 93 3.40 -10.59 7.92
N ALA A 94 2.84 -11.75 8.23
CA ALA A 94 1.89 -11.92 9.31
C ALA A 94 2.45 -12.93 10.31
N PHE A 95 2.21 -12.69 11.60
CA PHE A 95 2.49 -13.62 12.67
C PHE A 95 1.18 -14.23 13.17
N LYS A 96 1.02 -15.53 12.95
CA LYS A 96 -0.14 -16.29 13.42
C LYS A 96 0.15 -16.84 14.80
N ILE A 97 -0.59 -16.36 15.79
CA ILE A 97 -0.55 -16.89 17.16
C ILE A 97 -1.38 -18.18 17.20
N GLU A 98 -0.85 -19.23 17.81
CA GLU A 98 -1.56 -20.49 18.00
C GLU A 98 -2.81 -20.29 18.85
N GLY A 99 -3.94 -20.85 18.41
CA GLY A 99 -5.22 -20.70 19.11
C GLY A 99 -5.88 -19.33 18.95
N TYR A 100 -5.30 -18.41 18.17
CA TYR A 100 -5.89 -17.10 17.89
C TYR A 100 -6.32 -16.99 16.41
N PRO A 101 -7.52 -16.47 16.11
CA PRO A 101 -8.04 -16.43 14.75
C PRO A 101 -7.39 -15.33 13.89
N LEU A 102 -7.05 -14.19 14.50
CA LEU A 102 -6.53 -13.02 13.81
C LEU A 102 -5.00 -12.98 13.88
N PRO A 103 -4.29 -12.80 12.76
CA PRO A 103 -2.85 -12.63 12.77
C PRO A 103 -2.46 -11.20 13.19
N VAL A 104 -1.21 -11.05 13.59
CA VAL A 104 -0.51 -9.77 13.76
C VAL A 104 0.15 -9.41 12.43
N SER A 105 -0.09 -8.21 11.92
CA SER A 105 0.57 -7.73 10.71
C SER A 105 1.91 -7.09 11.06
N ILE A 106 2.95 -7.43 10.30
CA ILE A 106 4.33 -6.98 10.51
C ILE A 106 4.88 -6.49 9.17
N THR A 107 5.24 -5.21 9.12
CA THR A 107 5.76 -4.58 7.92
C THR A 107 7.17 -4.05 8.18
N GLN A 108 8.13 -4.39 7.32
CA GLN A 108 9.46 -3.78 7.34
C GLN A 108 9.53 -2.71 6.26
N CYS A 109 9.72 -1.48 6.68
CA CYS A 109 9.89 -0.34 5.80
C CYS A 109 11.33 -0.21 5.30
N ALA A 110 11.51 0.44 4.16
CA ALA A 110 12.82 0.61 3.52
C ALA A 110 13.78 1.48 4.37
N ASP A 111 13.24 2.47 5.08
CA ASP A 111 13.95 3.37 5.97
C ASP A 111 13.03 3.86 7.10
N GLU A 112 13.59 4.56 8.09
CA GLU A 112 12.83 5.05 9.23
C GLU A 112 11.77 6.10 8.86
N ALA A 113 12.04 6.93 7.85
CA ALA A 113 11.07 7.93 7.38
C ALA A 113 9.87 7.26 6.70
N ALA A 114 10.09 6.16 5.97
CA ALA A 114 9.04 5.31 5.42
C ALA A 114 8.27 4.61 6.54
N ALA A 115 8.94 4.13 7.59
CA ALA A 115 8.28 3.55 8.76
C ALA A 115 7.37 4.55 9.48
N GLU A 116 7.84 5.79 9.68
CA GLU A 116 7.04 6.84 10.28
C GLU A 116 5.83 7.23 9.41
N ARG A 117 6.03 7.40 8.09
CA ARG A 117 4.93 7.67 7.15
C ARG A 117 3.91 6.53 7.14
N HIS A 118 4.39 5.29 7.21
CA HIS A 118 3.51 4.12 7.24
C HIS A 118 2.72 4.06 8.55
N LEU A 119 3.35 4.28 9.70
CA LEU A 119 2.66 4.37 10.99
C LEU A 119 1.53 5.41 10.95
N ARG A 120 1.82 6.64 10.49
CA ARG A 120 0.80 7.70 10.37
C ARG A 120 -0.36 7.31 9.44
N ALA A 121 -0.05 6.63 8.34
CA ALA A 121 -1.07 6.14 7.42
C ALA A 121 -1.97 5.07 8.07
N VAL A 122 -1.37 4.17 8.85
CA VAL A 122 -2.09 3.12 9.59
C VAL A 122 -2.95 3.73 10.70
N GLU A 123 -2.42 4.69 11.48
CA GLU A 123 -3.16 5.39 12.54
C GLU A 123 -4.38 6.16 12.01
N SER A 124 -4.33 6.61 10.76
CA SER A 124 -5.47 7.28 10.12
C SER A 124 -6.59 6.32 9.67
N ALA A 125 -6.34 5.00 9.67
CA ALA A 125 -7.29 4.00 9.22
C ALA A 125 -8.16 3.51 10.40
N PRO A 126 -9.51 3.62 10.34
CA PRO A 126 -10.39 3.30 11.46
C PRO A 126 -10.41 1.81 11.86
N ASN A 127 -9.91 0.92 10.99
CA ASN A 127 -9.95 -0.53 11.18
C ASN A 127 -8.62 -1.13 11.66
N LEU A 128 -7.59 -0.29 11.84
CA LEU A 128 -6.27 -0.71 12.26
C LEU A 128 -6.03 -0.17 13.67
N MET A 129 -6.10 -1.07 14.65
CA MET A 129 -5.89 -0.75 16.05
C MET A 129 -4.43 -1.02 16.45
N HIS A 130 -3.97 -0.34 17.49
CA HIS A 130 -2.69 -0.59 18.16
C HIS A 130 -1.45 -0.56 17.25
N ALA A 131 -1.42 0.34 16.26
CA ALA A 131 -0.26 0.52 15.41
C ALA A 131 0.97 0.94 16.23
N GLN A 132 2.10 0.25 16.05
CA GLN A 132 3.35 0.56 16.75
C GLN A 132 4.54 0.47 15.81
N ARG A 133 5.59 1.24 16.11
CA ARG A 133 6.86 1.22 15.36
C ARG A 133 8.05 0.88 16.25
N LYS A 134 8.97 0.07 15.70
CA LYS A 134 10.31 -0.19 16.25
C LYS A 134 11.36 -0.19 15.15
N GLY A 135 12.12 0.89 15.05
CA GLY A 135 13.07 1.11 13.96
C GLY A 135 12.37 1.11 12.61
N LEU A 136 12.69 0.11 11.78
CA LEU A 136 12.11 -0.14 10.46
C LEU A 136 10.83 -0.98 10.49
N LEU A 137 10.54 -1.64 11.63
CA LEU A 137 9.35 -2.47 11.77
C LEU A 137 8.15 -1.64 12.18
N VAL A 138 7.03 -1.89 11.54
CA VAL A 138 5.71 -1.42 11.94
C VAL A 138 4.85 -2.65 12.20
N LEU A 139 4.18 -2.66 13.34
CA LEU A 139 3.23 -3.68 13.74
C LEU A 139 1.83 -3.06 13.75
N ASP A 140 0.86 -3.79 13.23
CA ASP A 140 -0.55 -3.42 13.27
C ASP A 140 -1.42 -4.65 13.56
N LEU A 141 -2.55 -4.42 14.24
CA LEU A 141 -3.49 -5.47 14.65
C LEU A 141 -4.81 -5.30 13.88
N PRO A 142 -4.91 -5.83 12.64
CA PRO A 142 -6.07 -5.60 11.80
C PRO A 142 -7.29 -6.36 12.31
N MET A 143 -8.41 -5.64 12.50
CA MET A 143 -9.69 -6.21 12.97
C MET A 143 -9.68 -6.76 14.40
N TRP A 144 -8.67 -6.44 15.21
CA TRP A 144 -8.68 -6.74 16.64
C TRP A 144 -9.63 -5.76 17.34
N GLY A 145 -10.56 -6.29 18.13
CA GLY A 145 -11.54 -5.51 18.89
C GLY A 145 -11.42 -5.76 20.39
N ASP A 146 -12.44 -5.30 21.13
CA ASP A 146 -12.49 -5.35 22.60
C ASP A 146 -12.35 -6.78 23.17
N ASP A 147 -12.81 -7.80 22.42
CA ASP A 147 -12.69 -9.21 22.79
C ASP A 147 -11.24 -9.75 22.71
N THR A 148 -10.34 -8.99 22.09
CA THR A 148 -8.93 -9.34 21.90
C THR A 148 -7.95 -8.45 22.66
N ASP A 149 -8.43 -7.48 23.45
CA ASP A 149 -7.62 -6.44 24.11
C ASP A 149 -6.50 -7.02 25.00
N ALA A 150 -6.79 -8.08 25.77
CA ALA A 150 -5.80 -8.73 26.62
C ALA A 150 -4.65 -9.34 25.81
N MET A 151 -4.94 -9.91 24.64
CA MET A 151 -3.92 -10.43 23.73
C MET A 151 -3.22 -9.29 22.99
N ALA A 152 -3.96 -8.25 22.58
CA ALA A 152 -3.42 -7.08 21.90
C ALA A 152 -2.33 -6.44 22.76
N THR A 153 -2.66 -6.21 24.04
CA THR A 153 -1.75 -5.69 25.06
C THR A 153 -0.50 -6.56 25.22
N LYS A 154 -0.64 -7.90 25.22
CA LYS A 154 0.52 -8.80 25.29
C LYS A 154 1.42 -8.67 24.07
N VAL A 155 0.83 -8.64 22.88
CA VAL A 155 1.57 -8.49 21.61
C VAL A 155 2.27 -7.13 21.57
N THR A 156 1.58 -6.05 21.90
CA THR A 156 2.16 -4.69 21.92
C THR A 156 3.28 -4.58 22.95
N ASN A 157 3.13 -5.17 24.14
CA ASN A 157 4.19 -5.16 25.15
C ASN A 157 5.40 -6.00 24.72
N ALA A 158 5.16 -7.16 24.09
CA ALA A 158 6.21 -7.99 23.52
C ALA A 158 6.96 -7.24 22.41
N PHE A 159 6.25 -6.52 21.55
CA PHE A 159 6.83 -5.71 20.49
C PHE A 159 7.61 -4.51 21.06
N ALA A 160 7.08 -3.86 22.10
CA ALA A 160 7.72 -2.73 22.75
C ALA A 160 9.08 -3.08 23.39
N THR A 161 9.24 -4.33 23.84
CA THR A 161 10.47 -4.85 24.47
C THR A 161 11.45 -5.48 23.47
N PHE A 162 11.06 -5.65 22.21
CA PHE A 162 11.94 -6.18 21.18
C PHE A 162 13.10 -5.22 20.92
N LYS A 163 14.33 -5.76 20.98
CA LYS A 163 15.56 -5.06 20.61
C LYS A 163 16.00 -5.56 19.24
N SER A 164 15.93 -4.70 18.23
CA SER A 164 16.54 -5.00 16.94
C SER A 164 18.05 -4.93 17.11
N GLU A 165 18.74 -6.06 17.01
CA GLU A 165 20.18 -6.08 16.77
C GLU A 165 20.38 -5.52 15.35
N THR A 166 20.70 -4.24 15.28
CA THR A 166 21.16 -3.55 14.04
C THR A 166 22.53 -4.04 13.63
#